data_AF-A0A409W9G9-F1
#
_entry.id   AF-A0A409W9G9-F1
#
_cell.length_a   1.000
_cell.length_b   1.000
_cell.length_c   1.000
_cell.angle_alpha   90.00
_cell.angle_beta   90.00
_cell.angle_gamma   90.00
#
_symmetry.space_group_name_H-M   'P 1'
#
loop_
_entity.id
_entity.type
_entity.pdbx_description
1 polymer ?
#
loop_
_entity_poly.entity_id
_entity_poly.type
_entity_poly.pdbx_seq_one_letter_code
_entity_poly.pdbx_strand_id
1 'polypeptide(L)'
;MPLASPRPPIFACGYMISQSYMKELFWDTTMDLTYDGYKPDIMADLLCCWDLGLRKEQRARTPKIHACFQNDHRGQKNMQFFVLTRLVACQSIRDVDEKLVELNADRRRRKRFADAFGRGIDETRMRFTIKDWKA
;
A
#
# COMPACT_ATOMS: atom_id res chain seq x y z
N MET A 1 -6.73 -39.38 13.92
CA MET A 1 -6.14 -38.05 14.16
C MET A 1 -6.99 -37.02 13.45
N PRO A 2 -7.53 -35.99 14.11
CA PRO A 2 -8.25 -34.94 13.41
C PRO A 2 -7.24 -34.14 12.57
N LEU A 3 -7.44 -34.11 11.26
CA LEU A 3 -6.71 -33.23 10.35
C LEU A 3 -6.94 -31.79 10.83
N ALA A 4 -5.87 -31.08 11.16
CA ALA A 4 -5.94 -29.68 11.53
C ALA A 4 -6.69 -28.93 10.41
N SER A 5 -7.82 -28.31 10.75
CA SER A 5 -8.56 -27.50 9.78
C SER A 5 -7.62 -26.42 9.24
N PRO A 6 -7.53 -26.25 7.91
CA PRO A 6 -6.63 -25.26 7.32
C PRO A 6 -6.98 -23.88 7.88
N ARG A 7 -5.96 -23.15 8.35
CA ARG A 7 -6.16 -21.78 8.82
C ARG A 7 -6.74 -20.95 7.67
N PRO A 8 -7.75 -20.12 7.94
CA PRO A 8 -8.33 -19.28 6.89
C PRO A 8 -7.28 -18.34 6.29
N PRO A 9 -7.30 -18.11 4.96
CA PRO A 9 -6.42 -17.14 4.33
C PRO A 9 -6.60 -15.75 4.94
N ILE A 10 -5.49 -15.02 5.05
CA ILE A 10 -5.45 -13.65 5.57
C ILE A 10 -5.45 -12.70 4.38
N PHE A 11 -6.30 -11.68 4.44
CA PHE A 11 -6.42 -10.61 3.48
C PHE A 11 -6.05 -9.28 4.13
N ALA A 12 -5.47 -8.40 3.32
CA ALA A 12 -5.13 -7.04 3.69
C ALA A 12 -6.14 -6.07 3.11
N CYS A 13 -6.75 -5.27 3.98
CA CYS A 13 -7.56 -4.11 3.63
C CYS A 13 -6.71 -2.85 3.76
N GLY A 14 -6.92 -1.92 2.83
CA GLY A 14 -6.12 -0.72 2.78
C GLY A 14 -6.39 0.09 1.53
N TYR A 15 -5.44 0.94 1.19
CA TYR A 15 -5.59 1.87 0.07
C TYR A 15 -4.52 1.63 -0.98
N MET A 16 -4.95 1.51 -2.23
CA MET A 16 -4.07 1.44 -3.38
C MET A 16 -3.81 2.85 -3.93
N ILE A 17 -2.56 3.11 -4.30
CA ILE A 17 -2.08 4.36 -4.88
C ILE A 17 -1.31 4.01 -6.15
N SER A 18 -1.56 4.74 -7.24
CA SER A 18 -0.87 4.48 -8.50
C SER A 18 0.59 4.89 -8.44
N GLN A 19 1.44 4.18 -9.19
CA GLN A 19 2.84 4.55 -9.35
C GLN A 19 3.02 5.95 -9.94
N SER A 20 2.19 6.34 -10.91
CA SER A 20 2.27 7.68 -11.51
C SER A 20 2.09 8.78 -10.47
N TYR A 21 1.09 8.63 -9.60
CA TYR A 21 0.80 9.62 -8.59
C TYR A 21 1.88 9.66 -7.50
N MET A 22 2.38 8.50 -7.07
CA MET A 22 3.50 8.47 -6.12
C MET A 22 4.79 9.03 -6.72
N LYS A 23 5.03 8.83 -8.02
CA LYS A 23 6.15 9.45 -8.75
C LYS A 23 6.02 10.98 -8.69
N GLU A 24 4.86 11.54 -9.02
CA GLU A 24 4.62 12.99 -8.98
C GLU A 24 4.90 13.60 -7.60
N LEU A 25 4.55 12.90 -6.52
CA LEU A 25 4.75 13.41 -5.16
C LEU A 25 6.18 13.22 -4.63
N PHE A 26 6.81 12.11 -4.99
CA PHE A 26 8.05 11.65 -4.34
C PHE A 26 9.29 11.88 -5.20
N TRP A 27 9.16 11.77 -6.53
CA TRP A 27 10.27 11.82 -7.46
C TRP A 27 10.37 13.20 -8.09
N ASP A 28 11.45 13.91 -7.79
CA ASP A 28 11.74 15.20 -8.41
C ASP A 28 12.06 14.99 -9.90
N THR A 29 11.26 15.60 -10.77
CA THR A 29 11.41 15.52 -12.23
C THR A 29 12.71 16.14 -12.74
N THR A 30 13.42 16.94 -11.94
CA THR A 30 14.75 17.44 -12.29
C THR A 30 15.82 16.34 -12.27
N MET A 31 15.63 15.26 -11.49
CA MET A 31 16.53 14.12 -11.46
C MET A 31 16.41 13.20 -12.69
N ASP A 32 15.31 13.29 -13.44
CA ASP A 32 15.13 12.54 -14.69
C ASP A 32 16.06 13.07 -15.81
N LEU A 33 16.62 14.27 -15.67
CA LEU A 33 17.44 14.95 -16.70
C LEU A 33 18.96 14.80 -16.50
N THR A 34 19.42 14.30 -15.35
CA THR A 34 20.85 14.33 -14.96
C THR A 34 21.45 12.95 -14.68
N TYR A 35 21.25 11.99 -15.59
CA TYR A 35 22.15 10.83 -15.81
C TYR A 35 21.73 9.42 -15.35
N ASP A 36 20.47 9.15 -14.95
CA ASP A 36 20.04 7.74 -14.82
C ASP A 36 18.52 7.45 -14.92
N GLY A 37 17.70 8.48 -15.17
CA GLY A 37 16.26 8.35 -15.39
C GLY A 37 15.45 7.76 -14.22
N TYR A 38 14.15 7.64 -14.44
CA TYR A 38 13.22 7.09 -13.46
C TYR A 38 13.34 5.56 -13.36
N LYS A 39 13.70 5.06 -12.15
CA LYS A 39 13.83 3.63 -11.83
C LYS A 39 12.74 3.20 -10.82
N PRO A 40 11.66 2.51 -11.26
CA PRO A 40 10.55 2.12 -10.39
C PRO A 40 10.96 1.34 -9.14
N ASP A 41 11.92 0.43 -9.28
CA ASP A 41 12.37 -0.43 -8.17
C ASP A 41 13.07 0.37 -7.06
N ILE A 42 13.87 1.38 -7.42
CA ILE A 42 14.51 2.29 -6.44
C ILE A 42 13.44 3.13 -5.71
N MET A 43 12.46 3.65 -6.45
CA MET A 43 11.34 4.38 -5.83
C MET A 43 10.55 3.47 -4.87
N ALA A 44 10.35 2.20 -5.24
CA ALA A 44 9.71 1.21 -4.39
C ALA A 44 10.42 1.05 -3.05
N ASP A 45 11.74 0.84 -3.07
CA ASP A 45 12.57 0.65 -1.88
C ASP A 45 12.56 1.88 -0.98
N LEU A 46 12.72 3.06 -1.57
CA LEU A 46 12.68 4.33 -0.84
C LEU A 46 11.33 4.58 -0.17
N LEU A 47 10.22 4.32 -0.87
CA LEU A 47 8.88 4.50 -0.32
C LEU A 47 8.53 3.44 0.73
N CYS A 48 9.00 2.19 0.57
CA CYS A 48 8.79 1.15 1.58
C CYS A 48 9.53 1.44 2.89
N CYS A 49 10.62 2.21 2.83
CA CYS A 49 11.43 2.61 3.99
C CYS A 49 11.22 4.07 4.41
N TRP A 50 10.30 4.80 3.78
CA TRP A 50 10.07 6.23 4.06
C TRP A 50 9.75 6.49 5.54
N ASP A 51 9.06 5.56 6.19
CA ASP A 51 8.66 5.67 7.59
C ASP A 51 9.85 5.65 8.58
N LEU A 52 11.06 5.27 8.13
CA LEU A 52 12.27 5.31 8.94
C LEU A 52 12.70 6.74 9.30
N GLY A 53 12.28 7.73 8.50
CA GLY A 53 12.48 9.15 8.82
C GLY A 53 11.53 9.68 9.90
N LEU A 54 10.49 8.92 10.26
CA LEU A 54 9.52 9.34 11.27
C LEU A 54 10.01 9.03 12.69
N ARG A 55 9.54 9.82 13.67
CA ARG A 55 9.76 9.50 15.09
C ARG A 55 9.10 8.17 15.43
N LYS A 56 9.67 7.42 16.38
CA LYS A 56 9.20 6.08 16.79
C LYS A 56 7.69 6.02 17.06
N GLU A 57 7.15 7.02 17.74
CA GLU A 57 5.72 7.12 18.09
C GLU A 57 4.83 7.35 16.87
N GLN A 58 5.28 8.19 15.93
CA GLN A 58 4.59 8.43 14.67
C GLN A 58 4.63 7.17 13.80
N ARG A 59 5.80 6.54 13.67
CA ARG A 59 5.99 5.30 12.93
C ARG A 59 5.09 4.17 13.43
N ALA A 60 4.93 4.02 14.75
CA ALA A 60 4.06 3.00 15.33
C ALA A 60 2.57 3.18 15.00
N ARG A 61 2.13 4.40 14.68
CA ARG A 61 0.72 4.74 14.43
C ARG A 61 0.40 4.99 12.96
N THR A 62 1.43 5.01 12.11
CA THR A 62 1.34 5.30 10.69
C THR A 62 1.31 3.99 9.91
N PRO A 63 0.30 3.79 9.06
CA PRO A 63 0.27 2.68 8.10
C PRO A 63 1.54 2.57 7.26
N LYS A 64 2.00 1.35 7.00
CA LYS A 64 3.16 1.10 6.12
C LYS A 64 2.77 1.08 4.65
N ILE A 65 3.72 1.51 3.81
CA ILE A 65 3.63 1.41 2.35
C ILE A 65 4.23 0.07 1.93
N HIS A 66 3.51 -0.65 1.06
CA HIS A 66 3.97 -1.88 0.45
C HIS A 66 3.95 -1.74 -1.08
N ALA A 67 5.07 -2.02 -1.73
CA ALA A 67 5.11 -2.13 -3.18
C ALA A 67 4.41 -3.42 -3.65
N CYS A 68 3.52 -3.27 -4.62
CA CYS A 68 2.78 -4.35 -5.25
C CYS A 68 3.16 -4.40 -6.72
N PHE A 69 3.93 -5.41 -7.10
CA PHE A 69 4.31 -5.64 -8.49
C PHE A 69 3.27 -6.56 -9.14
N GLN A 70 2.67 -6.11 -10.24
CA GLN A 70 1.84 -6.93 -11.10
C GLN A 70 2.43 -6.87 -12.51
N ASN A 71 2.59 -8.03 -13.13
CA ASN A 71 2.89 -8.05 -14.57
C ASN A 71 1.57 -7.82 -15.30
N ASP A 72 1.54 -6.86 -16.22
CA ASP A 72 0.41 -6.73 -17.13
C ASP A 72 0.44 -7.85 -18.19
N HIS A 73 -0.61 -7.94 -19.00
CA HIS A 73 -0.71 -8.92 -20.09
C HIS A 73 0.37 -8.80 -21.16
N ARG A 74 1.14 -7.70 -21.17
CA ARG A 74 2.26 -7.43 -22.07
C ARG A 74 3.62 -7.70 -21.42
N GLY A 75 3.64 -8.23 -20.19
CA GLY A 75 4.86 -8.49 -19.43
C GLY A 75 5.52 -7.23 -18.88
N GLN A 76 4.86 -6.06 -18.96
CA GLN A 76 5.34 -4.86 -18.30
C GLN A 76 5.05 -4.95 -16.80
N LYS A 77 6.07 -4.71 -15.98
CA LYS A 77 5.92 -4.58 -14.54
C LYS A 77 5.15 -3.29 -14.24
N ASN A 78 3.89 -3.44 -13.85
CA ASN A 78 3.09 -2.37 -13.28
C ASN A 78 3.26 -2.40 -11.77
N MET A 79 3.76 -1.30 -11.21
CA MET A 79 3.92 -1.16 -9.77
C MET A 79 2.77 -0.34 -9.21
N GLN A 80 2.24 -0.78 -8.07
CA GLN A 80 1.28 -0.01 -7.28
C GLN A 80 1.75 0.02 -5.83
N PHE A 81 1.29 1.02 -5.08
CA PHE A 81 1.61 1.17 -3.67
C PHE A 81 0.37 0.88 -2.85
N PHE A 82 0.54 0.06 -1.82
CA PHE A 82 -0.55 -0.34 -0.94
C PHE A 82 -0.27 0.10 0.49
N VAL A 83 -1.19 0.88 1.04
CA VAL A 83 -1.16 1.35 2.42
C VAL A 83 -2.03 0.44 3.27
N LEU A 84 -1.40 -0.42 4.08
CA LEU A 84 -2.10 -1.42 4.89
C LEU A 84 -2.80 -0.79 6.09
N THR A 85 -4.13 -0.91 6.17
CA THR A 85 -4.90 -0.42 7.31
C THR A 85 -5.46 -1.52 8.19
N ARG A 86 -5.70 -2.73 7.68
CA ARG A 86 -6.34 -3.81 8.44
C ARG A 86 -5.99 -5.18 7.85
N LEU A 87 -5.80 -6.19 8.71
CA LEU A 87 -5.74 -7.60 8.30
C LEU A 87 -7.03 -8.30 8.72
N VAL A 88 -7.56 -9.16 7.87
CA VAL A 88 -8.75 -9.96 8.14
C VAL A 88 -8.57 -11.39 7.66
N ALA A 89 -9.02 -12.36 8.44
CA ALA A 89 -9.13 -13.74 7.98
C ALA A 89 -10.44 -13.92 7.21
N CYS A 90 -10.42 -14.55 6.03
CA CYS A 90 -11.61 -14.82 5.23
C CYS A 90 -11.70 -16.33 4.95
N GLN A 91 -12.89 -16.91 5.06
CA GLN A 91 -13.11 -18.33 4.75
C GLN A 91 -13.72 -18.55 3.37
N SER A 92 -14.34 -17.52 2.80
CA SER A 92 -14.99 -17.58 1.50
C SER A 92 -14.80 -16.27 0.72
N ILE A 93 -15.11 -16.30 -0.58
CA ILE A 93 -15.15 -15.09 -1.40
C ILE A 93 -16.25 -14.12 -0.89
N ARG A 94 -17.37 -14.64 -0.38
CA ARG A 94 -18.42 -13.80 0.21
C ARG A 94 -17.91 -13.02 1.42
N ASP A 95 -17.09 -13.65 2.26
CA ASP A 95 -16.45 -12.97 3.39
C ASP A 95 -15.52 -11.84 2.93
N VAL A 96 -14.87 -12.00 1.78
CA VAL A 96 -14.00 -10.96 1.20
C VAL A 96 -14.84 -9.76 0.80
N ASP A 97 -15.96 -9.98 0.11
CA ASP A 97 -16.88 -8.91 -0.29
C ASP A 97 -17.51 -8.20 0.91
N GLU A 98 -17.96 -8.94 1.92
CA GLU A 98 -18.47 -8.37 3.18
C GLU A 98 -17.43 -7.51 3.90
N LYS A 99 -16.15 -7.90 3.80
CA LYS A 99 -15.04 -7.19 4.44
C LYS A 99 -14.45 -6.09 3.56
N LEU A 100 -14.85 -5.99 2.29
CA LEU A 100 -14.52 -4.92 1.36
C LEU A 100 -15.37 -3.66 1.60
N VAL A 101 -15.61 -3.34 2.87
CA VAL A 101 -16.27 -2.12 3.31
C VAL A 101 -15.26 -1.25 4.04
N GLU A 102 -15.18 0.02 3.65
CA GLU A 102 -14.30 0.99 4.29
C GLU A 102 -14.84 1.36 5.68
N LEU A 103 -14.08 1.05 6.73
CA LEU A 103 -14.48 1.35 8.11
C LEU A 103 -13.99 2.72 8.55
N ASN A 104 -14.61 3.29 9.59
CA ASN A 104 -14.15 4.54 10.20
C ASN A 104 -12.69 4.43 10.72
N ALA A 105 -12.26 3.24 11.14
CA ALA A 105 -10.87 3.01 11.53
C ALA A 105 -9.90 3.10 10.34
N ASP A 106 -10.31 2.64 9.16
CA ASP A 106 -9.53 2.70 7.92
C ASP A 106 -9.37 4.16 7.46
N ARG A 107 -10.47 4.94 7.47
CA ARG A 107 -10.44 6.38 7.17
C ARG A 107 -9.51 7.16 8.08
N ARG A 108 -9.55 6.89 9.39
CA ARG A 108 -8.63 7.52 10.35
C ARG A 108 -7.17 7.13 10.11
N ARG A 109 -6.91 5.89 9.68
CA ARG A 109 -5.57 5.42 9.30
C ARG A 109 -5.10 6.11 8.01
N ARG A 110 -5.97 6.26 7.01
CA ARG A 110 -5.70 7.00 5.77
C ARG A 110 -5.30 8.44 6.05
N LYS A 111 -6.10 9.17 6.84
CA LYS A 111 -5.81 10.55 7.19
C LYS A 111 -4.47 10.69 7.91
N ARG A 112 -4.20 9.84 8.91
CA ARG A 112 -2.89 9.84 9.59
C ARG A 112 -1.72 9.56 8.66
N PHE A 113 -1.90 8.63 7.71
CA PHE A 113 -0.89 8.37 6.69
C PHE A 113 -0.66 9.62 5.84
N ALA A 114 -1.73 10.28 5.37
CA ALA A 114 -1.63 11.47 4.54
C ALA A 114 -0.93 12.63 5.27
N ASP A 115 -1.30 12.88 6.52
CA ASP A 115 -0.69 13.87 7.39
C ASP A 115 0.81 13.57 7.63
N ALA A 116 1.16 12.30 7.87
CA ALA A 116 2.54 11.90 8.12
C ALA A 116 3.42 11.95 6.87
N PHE A 117 2.87 11.60 5.69
CA PHE A 117 3.61 11.57 4.42
C PHE A 117 4.22 12.93 4.07
N GLY A 118 3.57 14.03 4.47
CA GLY A 118 4.15 15.37 4.47
C GLY A 118 4.35 16.00 3.07
N ARG A 119 3.98 15.29 2.00
CA ARG A 119 4.12 15.73 0.60
C ARG A 119 2.80 16.10 -0.08
N GLY A 120 1.76 16.41 0.71
CA GLY A 120 0.47 16.84 0.16
C GLY A 120 -0.29 15.75 -0.58
N ILE A 121 -0.26 14.51 -0.08
CA ILE A 121 -0.99 13.42 -0.70
C ILE A 121 -2.51 13.64 -0.59
N ASP A 122 -3.18 13.48 -1.73
CA ASP A 122 -4.61 13.63 -1.91
C ASP A 122 -5.30 12.30 -1.59
N GLU A 123 -6.10 12.31 -0.52
CA GLU A 123 -6.88 11.15 -0.07
C GLU A 123 -7.83 10.63 -1.16
N THR A 124 -8.29 11.46 -2.11
CA THR A 124 -9.21 11.06 -3.18
C THR A 124 -8.53 10.19 -4.24
N ARG A 125 -7.19 10.25 -4.34
CA ARG A 125 -6.37 9.41 -5.22
C ARG A 125 -6.05 8.04 -4.60
N MET A 126 -6.50 7.80 -3.37
CA MET A 126 -6.30 6.56 -2.63
C MET A 126 -7.55 5.67 -2.71
N ARG A 127 -7.47 4.58 -3.48
CA ARG A 127 -8.63 3.67 -3.66
C ARG A 127 -8.65 2.59 -2.59
N PHE A 128 -9.71 2.53 -1.79
CA PHE A 128 -9.88 1.45 -0.82
C PHE A 128 -10.01 0.09 -1.54
N THR A 129 -9.32 -0.93 -1.03
CA THR A 129 -9.29 -2.27 -1.63
C THR A 129 -8.95 -3.34 -0.61
N ILE A 130 -9.21 -4.59 -0.98
CA ILE A 130 -8.75 -5.79 -0.28
C ILE A 130 -7.84 -6.60 -1.21
N LYS A 131 -6.80 -7.25 -0.66
CA LYS A 131 -5.92 -8.16 -1.41
C LYS A 131 -5.48 -9.34 -0.56
N ASP A 132 -5.13 -10.45 -1.21
CA ASP A 132 -4.49 -11.59 -0.54
C ASP A 132 -3.21 -11.13 0.17
N TRP A 133 -3.05 -11.52 1.43
CA TRP A 133 -1.91 -11.17 2.27
C TRP A 133 -1.05 -12.40 2.53
N LYS A 134 -0.03 -12.55 1.68
CA LYS A 134 1.06 -13.48 1.93
C LYS A 134 2.11 -12.75 2.75
N ALA A 135 2.12 -13.05 4.05
CA ALA A 135 3.16 -12.59 4.98
C ALA A 135 4.51 -13.25 4.66
#